data_AF-A0A318ELN6-F1
#
_entry.id   AF-A0A318ELN6-F1
#
_cell.length_a   1.000
_cell.length_b   1.000
_cell.length_c   1.000
_cell.angle_alpha   90.00
_cell.angle_beta   90.00
_cell.angle_gamma   90.00
#
_symmetry.space_group_name_H-M   'P 1'
#
loop_
_entity.id
_entity.type
_entity.pdbx_description
1 polymer ?
#
loop_
_entity_poly.entity_id
_entity_poly.type
_entity_poly.pdbx_seq_one_letter_code
_entity_poly.pdbx_strand_id
1 'polypeptide(L)' 'MGYTSWACIDLVSASTSQMSKRYGFIYVDVDDYGNGTYERRMKKSFEWYKKVIESNEIVI' A
#
# COMPACT_ATOMS: atom_id res chain seq x y z
N MET A 1 -2.31 21.49 -7.52
CA MET A 1 -1.37 20.36 -7.67
C MET A 1 -1.35 19.58 -6.36
N GLY A 2 -1.08 18.27 -6.39
CA GLY A 2 -1.09 17.41 -5.19
C GLY A 2 -0.24 16.16 -5.38
N TYR A 3 0.03 15.43 -4.29
CA TYR A 3 0.78 14.17 -4.30
C TYR A 3 -0.16 12.99 -3.99
N THR A 4 -0.15 11.97 -4.85
CA THR A 4 -0.89 10.72 -4.65
C THR A 4 0.08 9.55 -4.64
N SER A 5 0.20 8.84 -3.52
CA SER A 5 1.05 7.64 -3.43
C SER A 5 0.64 6.62 -4.49
N TRP A 6 1.61 6.03 -5.17
CA TRP A 6 1.33 4.89 -6.05
C TRP A 6 0.85 3.70 -5.22
N ALA A 7 -0.30 3.12 -5.60
CA ALA A 7 -0.87 1.92 -4.99
C ALA A 7 -1.03 2.01 -3.47
N CYS A 8 -2.02 2.76 -2.97
CA CYS A 8 -2.30 2.89 -1.53
C CYS A 8 -2.69 1.56 -0.83
N ILE A 9 -3.09 0.56 -1.60
CA ILE A 9 -3.35 -0.83 -1.20
C ILE A 9 -2.47 -1.76 -2.03
N ASP A 10 -2.01 -2.87 -1.44
CA ASP A 10 -1.24 -3.88 -2.19
C ASP A 10 -2.04 -4.40 -3.39
N LEU A 11 -1.36 -4.44 -4.54
CA LEU A 11 -1.92 -4.83 -5.83
C LEU A 11 -0.87 -5.53 -6.68
N VAL A 12 -1.31 -6.17 -7.77
CA VAL A 12 -0.45 -6.86 -8.72
C VAL A 12 0.43 -5.84 -9.44
N SER A 13 1.75 -6.02 -9.39
CA SER A 13 2.70 -5.13 -10.04
C SER A 13 2.52 -5.14 -11.57
N ALA A 14 2.58 -3.96 -12.20
CA ALA A 14 2.43 -3.85 -13.65
C ALA A 14 3.60 -4.47 -14.45
N SER A 15 4.80 -4.49 -13.85
CA SER A 15 6.03 -4.92 -14.53
C SER A 15 6.23 -6.43 -14.53
N THR A 16 5.88 -7.10 -13.43
CA THR A 16 6.21 -8.51 -13.21
C THR A 16 4.99 -9.36 -12.87
N SER A 17 3.80 -8.77 -12.82
CA SER A 17 2.56 -9.43 -12.43
C SER A 17 2.67 -10.14 -11.08
N GLN A 18 3.30 -9.49 -10.11
CA GLN A 18 3.58 -10.05 -8.78
C GLN A 18 2.85 -9.28 -7.67
N MET A 19 2.28 -10.01 -6.71
CA MET A 19 1.78 -9.53 -5.42
C MET A 19 2.89 -9.38 -4.37
N SER A 20 3.99 -10.13 -4.52
CA SER A 20 5.16 -10.09 -3.63
C SER A 20 5.85 -8.71 -3.64
N LYS A 21 5.71 -7.95 -4.72
CA LYS A 21 6.16 -6.56 -4.81
C LYS A 21 5.09 -5.61 -4.24
N ARG A 22 5.19 -5.35 -2.94
CA ARG A 22 4.16 -4.64 -2.15
C ARG A 22 4.46 -3.16 -2.00
N TYR A 23 3.49 -2.30 -2.33
CA TYR A 23 3.60 -0.84 -2.29
C TYR A 23 2.62 -0.19 -1.32
N GLY A 24 1.53 -0.88 -0.97
CA GLY A 24 0.42 -0.30 -0.24
C GLY A 24 0.72 0.02 1.21
N PHE A 25 -0.01 0.99 1.73
CA PHE A 25 -0.18 1.20 3.17
C PHE A 25 -1.09 0.14 3.78
N ILE A 26 -1.93 -0.48 2.96
CA ILE A 26 -2.81 -1.58 3.33
C ILE A 26 -2.26 -2.87 2.72
N TYR A 27 -1.96 -3.84 3.58
CA TYR A 27 -1.57 -5.19 3.18
C TYR A 27 -2.80 -5.96 2.70
N VAL A 28 -2.64 -6.73 1.63
CA VAL A 28 -3.64 -7.69 1.16
C VAL A 28 -3.07 -9.10 1.26
N ASP A 29 -3.78 -9.97 1.96
CA ASP A 29 -3.39 -11.38 2.15
C ASP A 29 -3.65 -12.20 0.88
N VAL A 30 -2.73 -12.08 -0.07
CA VAL A 30 -2.68 -12.89 -1.28
C VAL A 30 -1.23 -12.99 -1.77
N ASP A 31 -0.84 -14.15 -2.26
CA ASP A 31 0.48 -14.44 -2.84
C ASP A 31 0.48 -14.32 -4.38
N ASP A 32 1.63 -14.59 -5.01
CA ASP A 32 1.81 -14.51 -6.48
C ASP A 32 1.01 -15.58 -7.25
N TYR A 33 0.52 -16.61 -6.56
CA TYR A 33 -0.26 -17.71 -7.11
C TYR A 33 -1.77 -17.55 -6.86
N GLY A 34 -2.18 -16.45 -6.22
CA GLY A 34 -3.58 -16.17 -5.89
C GLY A 34 -4.09 -16.85 -4.62
N ASN A 35 -3.21 -17.45 -3.81
CA ASN A 35 -3.58 -18.04 -2.53
C ASN A 35 -3.60 -16.99 -1.42
N GLY A 36 -4.64 -17.02 -0.59
CA GLY A 36 -4.77 -16.15 0.58
C GLY A 36 -6.22 -15.84 0.90
N THR A 37 -6.45 -15.16 2.01
CA THR A 37 -7.80 -14.81 2.49
C THR A 37 -8.34 -13.53 1.87
N TYR A 38 -7.51 -12.78 1.13
CA TYR A 38 -7.80 -11.41 0.69
C TYR A 38 -8.16 -10.47 1.84
N GLU A 39 -7.79 -10.81 3.08
CA GLU A 39 -7.95 -9.94 4.23
C GLU A 39 -7.07 -8.69 4.06
N ARG A 40 -7.60 -7.54 4.50
CA ARG A 40 -6.89 -6.26 4.46
C ARG A 40 -6.39 -5.93 5.85
N ARG A 41 -5.11 -5.62 5.99
CA ARG A 41 -4.50 -5.23 7.26
C ARG A 41 -3.77 -3.91 7.11
N MET A 42 -3.94 -3.02 8.07
CA MET A 42 -3.22 -1.74 8.10
C MET A 42 -1.75 -2.01 8.39
N LYS A 43 -0.84 -1.56 7.52
CA LYS A 43 0.60 -1.56 7.81
C LYS A 43 0.92 -0.39 8.73
N LYS A 44 2.09 -0.43 9.38
CA LYS A 44 2.58 0.71 10.18
C LYS A 44 2.63 2.03 9.37
N SER A 45 2.91 1.93 8.07
CA SER A 45 2.96 3.07 7.16
C SER A 45 1.59 3.72 6.92
N PHE A 46 0.47 3.04 7.22
CA PHE A 46 -0.86 3.61 7.14
C PHE A 46 -1.07 4.74 8.15
N GLU A 47 -0.79 4.49 9.42
CA GLU A 47 -0.92 5.51 10.47
C GLU A 47 0.06 6.66 10.27
N TRP A 48 1.27 6.37 9.78
CA TRP A 48 2.23 7.41 9.41
C TRP A 48 1.69 8.31 8.29
N TYR A 49 1.20 7.73 7.18
CA TYR A 49 0.72 8.50 6.05
C TYR A 49 -0.57 9.27 6.38
N LYS A 50 -1.44 8.68 7.20
CA LYS A 50 -2.60 9.36 7.78
C LYS A 50 -2.18 10.61 8.54
N LYS A 51 -1.19 10.49 9.44
CA LYS A 51 -0.67 11.64 10.20
C LYS A 51 -0.10 12.73 9.28
N VAL A 52 0.66 12.35 8.25
CA VAL A 52 1.24 13.29 7.27
C VAL A 52 0.14 14.07 6.53
N ILE A 53 -0.93 13.39 6.11
CA ILE A 53 -2.08 14.05 5.47
C ILE A 53 -2.79 14.97 6.47
N GLU A 54 -2.99 14.53 7.70
CA GLU A 54 -3.67 15.30 8.76
C GLU A 54 -2.88 16.55 9.19
N SER A 55 -1.54 16.46 9.24
CA SER A 55 -0.68 17.59 9.60
C SER A 55 -0.36 18.52 8.43
N ASN A 56 -0.69 18.12 7.19
CA ASN A 56 -0.30 18.81 5.96
C ASN A 56 1.22 19.10 5.91
N GLU A 57 2.01 18.22 6.52
CA GLU A 57 3.46 18.37 6.64
C GLU A 57 4.17 17.80 5.41
N ILE A 58 5.17 18.53 4.93
CA ILE A 58 6.12 18.00 3.96
C ILE A 58 7.19 17.24 4.75
N VAL A 59 7.15 15.91 4.68
CA VAL A 59 8.23 15.06 5.19
C VAL A 59 9.25 14.89 4.06
N ILE A 60 10.42 15.51 4.21
CA ILE A 60 11.54 15.47 3.25
C ILE A 60 12.51 14.34 3.62
#